data_AF-A0A8J5JJS2-F1
#
_entry.id   AF-A0A8J5JJS2-F1
#
_cell.length_a   1.000
_cell.length_b   1.000
_cell.length_c   1.000
_cell.angle_alpha   90.00
_cell.angle_beta   90.00
_cell.angle_gamma   90.00
#
_symmetry.space_group_name_H-M   'P 1'
#
loop_
_entity.id
_entity.type
_entity.pdbx_description
1 polymer ?
#
loop_
_entity_poly.entity_id
_entity_poly.type
_entity_poly.pdbx_seq_one_letter_code
_entity_poly.pdbx_strand_id
1 'polypeptide(L)'
;MVEYVTTQRQVITEPVYPEVVQMFAVNLFRTLPPSSNPSGAEFDPEEDEPTLEAAWPHLQLVYEFFLRFLESPDFQPSVAKRFIDQKFVLQLLELFDSEDPRERDFLKTTLHRIYGKFLGLRAFIRKQINNIFYKFIYETEHHNGVAELLEILGSIINGFALPLKEEHKVFLLKVLLPLHKVKSLSVYHPQLAYCVVQFLEKDPSLTEPVIITLLKLWPKVHSPKEVMFLNELEEILDVIEPNEFVKVMVPLFRQLSKCVSSPHFQVAERALYYWNNEYILSLISDNAQTILPIMFPALYKNSKSHWNKTIHGLIYNALKLFMEMNQKLFDECTQQYKAERQKEKEKMREREEAWQHIEGLAVQNPLFDKYSAESNNIFGSRSSLMASPQDDSDNDFNPDNIGGEATEQVKKVRNKEKPLLRRKSELPHDQYTIKALSDHKRADDYLTTSPELAATTS
;
A
#
# COMPACT_ATOMS: atom_id res chain seq x y z
N MET A 1 -1.38 33.35 30.96
CA MET A 1 -1.92 32.11 31.57
C MET A 1 -1.04 30.90 31.33
N VAL A 2 -0.64 30.63 30.07
CA VAL A 2 0.28 29.52 29.72
C VAL A 2 1.56 29.53 30.55
N GLU A 3 2.30 30.65 30.55
CA GLU A 3 3.54 30.81 31.33
C GLU A 3 3.30 30.67 32.84
N TYR A 4 2.18 31.20 33.34
CA TYR A 4 1.82 31.14 34.75
C TYR A 4 1.59 29.70 35.25
N VAL A 5 0.82 28.89 34.52
CA VAL A 5 0.58 27.47 34.86
C VAL A 5 1.85 26.62 34.70
N THR A 6 2.77 27.05 33.83
CA THR A 6 4.04 26.33 33.59
C THR A 6 5.09 26.63 34.66
N THR A 7 5.14 27.87 35.16
CA THR A 7 6.21 28.33 36.07
C THR A 7 5.84 28.21 37.55
N GLN A 8 4.57 28.36 37.90
CA GLN A 8 4.10 28.35 39.28
C GLN A 8 3.56 26.98 39.68
N ARG A 9 3.92 26.51 40.88
CA ARG A 9 3.42 25.24 41.44
C ARG A 9 2.18 25.46 42.30
N GLN A 10 1.35 24.44 42.43
CA GLN A 10 0.13 24.40 43.26
C GLN A 10 -0.94 25.42 42.87
N VAL A 11 -0.94 25.86 41.62
CA VAL A 11 -1.91 26.83 41.07
C VAL A 11 -3.23 26.16 40.66
N ILE A 12 -3.18 24.87 40.31
CA ILE A 12 -4.34 24.11 39.84
C ILE A 12 -5.17 23.65 41.05
N THR A 13 -6.09 24.51 41.49
CA THR A 13 -7.04 24.21 42.56
C THR A 13 -8.32 23.57 42.01
N GLU A 14 -9.09 22.85 42.85
CA GLU A 14 -10.34 22.21 42.44
C GLU A 14 -11.34 23.11 41.67
N PRO A 15 -11.60 24.39 42.04
CA PRO A 15 -12.53 25.23 41.30
C PRO A 15 -12.03 25.64 39.91
N VAL A 16 -10.74 25.48 39.60
CA VAL A 16 -10.18 25.84 38.29
C VAL A 16 -10.51 24.81 37.21
N TYR A 17 -10.70 23.53 37.58
CA TYR A 17 -10.98 22.45 36.63
C TYR A 17 -12.22 22.69 35.74
N PRO A 18 -13.42 23.00 36.28
CA PRO A 18 -14.59 23.24 35.45
C PRO A 18 -14.40 24.44 34.51
N GLU A 19 -13.79 25.52 35.00
CA GLU A 19 -13.56 26.74 34.21
C GLU A 19 -12.62 26.50 33.04
N VAL A 20 -11.54 25.76 33.26
CA VAL A 20 -10.58 25.40 32.19
C VAL A 20 -11.23 24.49 31.15
N VAL A 21 -11.99 23.47 31.58
CA VAL A 21 -12.66 22.54 30.67
C VAL A 21 -13.75 23.26 29.86
N GLN A 22 -14.53 24.14 30.50
CA GLN A 22 -15.55 24.94 29.82
C GLN A 22 -14.92 25.94 28.85
N MET A 23 -13.83 26.61 29.24
CA MET A 23 -13.09 27.51 28.36
C MET A 23 -12.58 26.77 27.12
N PHE A 24 -11.97 25.59 27.30
CA PHE A 24 -11.52 24.76 26.17
C PHE A 24 -12.69 24.36 25.26
N ALA A 25 -13.79 23.86 25.84
CA ALA A 25 -14.96 23.42 25.08
C ALA A 25 -15.60 24.54 24.26
N VAL A 26 -15.77 25.74 24.84
CA VAL A 26 -16.38 26.89 24.17
C VAL A 26 -15.53 27.41 23.01
N ASN A 27 -14.21 27.37 23.15
CA ASN A 27 -13.31 27.86 22.10
C ASN A 27 -13.12 26.85 20.96
N LEU A 28 -13.13 25.55 21.26
CA LEU A 28 -12.73 24.53 20.28
C LEU A 28 -13.89 23.76 19.68
N PHE A 29 -14.89 23.35 20.47
CA PHE A 29 -15.94 22.44 20.01
C PHE A 29 -16.92 23.18 19.10
N ARG A 30 -16.66 23.04 17.80
CA ARG A 30 -17.41 23.65 16.70
C ARG A 30 -17.62 22.61 15.60
N THR A 31 -18.68 22.78 14.83
CA THR A 31 -18.80 22.05 13.56
C THR A 31 -17.73 22.57 12.60
N LEU A 32 -16.96 21.65 12.01
CA LEU A 32 -15.94 22.01 11.03
C LEU A 32 -16.59 22.62 9.77
N PRO A 33 -15.91 23.59 9.13
CA PRO A 33 -16.41 24.15 7.89
C PRO A 33 -16.51 23.08 6.80
N PRO A 34 -17.36 23.27 5.77
CA PRO A 34 -17.38 22.38 4.61
C PRO A 34 -16.00 22.28 3.97
N SER A 35 -15.65 21.09 3.48
CA SER A 35 -14.34 20.90 2.85
C SER A 35 -14.18 21.79 1.63
N SER A 36 -13.01 22.42 1.52
CA SER A 36 -12.63 23.23 0.37
C SER A 36 -12.11 22.38 -0.79
N ASN A 37 -11.69 21.14 -0.49
CA ASN A 37 -11.09 20.24 -1.45
C ASN A 37 -12.15 19.57 -2.33
N PRO A 38 -11.93 19.48 -3.65
CA PRO A 38 -12.86 18.82 -4.55
C PRO A 38 -12.96 17.33 -4.20
N SER A 39 -14.18 16.79 -4.25
CA SER A 39 -14.42 15.37 -4.02
C SER A 39 -14.52 14.61 -5.34
N GLY A 40 -13.99 13.39 -5.41
CA GLY A 40 -14.13 12.53 -6.58
C GLY A 40 -13.08 11.44 -6.70
N ALA A 41 -13.27 10.55 -7.69
CA ALA A 41 -12.36 9.45 -7.96
C ALA A 41 -11.06 9.88 -8.66
N GLU A 42 -11.03 11.10 -9.21
CA GLU A 42 -9.88 11.69 -9.91
C GLU A 42 -8.96 12.50 -8.99
N PHE A 43 -9.38 12.71 -7.75
CA PHE A 43 -8.68 13.55 -6.80
C PHE A 43 -7.74 12.73 -5.92
N ASP A 44 -6.51 13.20 -5.78
CA ASP A 44 -5.48 12.60 -4.94
C ASP A 44 -5.32 13.43 -3.68
N PRO A 45 -5.71 12.92 -2.49
CA PRO A 45 -5.58 13.63 -1.22
C PRO A 45 -4.16 14.09 -0.87
N GLU A 46 -3.13 13.56 -1.54
CA GLU A 46 -1.75 14.05 -1.39
C GLU A 46 -1.50 15.39 -2.09
N GLU A 47 -2.36 15.78 -3.04
CA GLU A 47 -2.26 17.03 -3.80
C GLU A 47 -3.07 18.17 -3.16
N ASP A 48 -3.80 17.90 -2.07
CA ASP A 48 -4.64 18.84 -1.34
C ASP A 48 -3.81 19.99 -0.73
N GLU A 49 -4.20 21.22 -1.03
CA GLU A 49 -3.69 22.38 -0.31
C GLU A 49 -4.40 22.47 1.05
N PRO A 50 -3.68 22.41 2.18
CA PRO A 50 -4.33 22.42 3.50
C PRO A 50 -4.97 23.78 3.76
N THR A 51 -6.29 23.79 4.00
CA THR A 51 -6.97 25.00 4.47
C THR A 51 -6.57 25.27 5.91
N LEU A 52 -5.88 26.39 6.11
CA LEU A 52 -5.44 26.82 7.44
C LEU A 52 -6.59 27.52 8.19
N GLU A 53 -6.72 27.22 9.48
CA GLU A 53 -7.73 27.85 10.33
C GLU A 53 -7.40 29.34 10.57
N ALA A 54 -8.34 30.23 10.25
CA ALA A 54 -8.13 31.67 10.34
C ALA A 54 -7.97 32.14 11.80
N ALA A 55 -8.67 31.47 12.73
CA ALA A 55 -8.58 31.76 14.17
C ALA A 55 -7.35 31.12 14.85
N TRP A 56 -6.43 30.51 14.09
CA TRP A 56 -5.30 29.76 14.63
C TRP A 56 -4.46 30.48 15.70
N PRO A 57 -4.11 31.79 15.59
CA PRO A 57 -3.33 32.47 16.62
C PRO A 57 -3.99 32.44 18.01
N HIS A 58 -5.31 32.40 18.07
CA HIS A 58 -6.06 32.25 19.32
C HIS A 58 -6.16 30.78 19.74
N LEU A 59 -6.56 29.90 18.82
CA LEU A 59 -6.76 28.47 19.11
C LEU A 59 -5.47 27.78 19.55
N GLN A 60 -4.34 28.15 18.96
CA GLN A 60 -3.02 27.65 19.35
C GLN A 60 -2.76 27.87 20.85
N LEU A 61 -3.08 29.06 21.37
CA LEU A 61 -2.88 29.38 22.79
C LEU A 61 -3.83 28.59 23.69
N VAL A 62 -5.06 28.32 23.23
CA VAL A 62 -6.03 27.49 23.96
C VAL A 62 -5.56 26.05 24.04
N TYR A 63 -5.10 25.47 22.92
CA TYR A 63 -4.53 24.13 22.87
C TYR A 63 -3.28 24.02 23.75
N GLU A 64 -2.33 24.96 23.60
CA GLU A 64 -1.10 24.97 24.38
C GLU A 64 -1.39 25.08 25.89
N PHE A 65 -2.30 25.98 26.28
CA PHE A 65 -2.71 26.12 27.67
C PHE A 65 -3.31 24.83 28.22
N PHE A 66 -4.24 24.20 27.50
CA PHE A 66 -4.89 22.97 27.98
C PHE A 66 -3.92 21.80 28.05
N LEU A 67 -2.97 21.72 27.12
CA LEU A 67 -1.93 20.70 27.11
C LEU A 67 -0.99 20.88 28.31
N ARG A 68 -0.53 22.11 28.61
CA ARG A 68 0.25 22.41 29.82
C ARG A 68 -0.53 22.10 31.10
N PHE A 69 -1.82 22.40 31.13
CA PHE A 69 -2.71 22.06 32.24
C PHE A 69 -2.79 20.55 32.47
N LEU A 70 -2.94 19.75 31.41
CA LEU A 70 -2.94 18.28 31.50
C LEU A 70 -1.58 17.71 31.90
N GLU A 71 -0.48 18.28 31.41
CA GLU A 71 0.89 17.82 31.68
C GLU A 71 1.42 18.24 33.06
N SER A 72 0.77 19.22 33.71
CA SER A 72 1.19 19.70 35.02
C SER A 72 1.30 18.56 36.04
N PRO A 73 2.37 18.52 36.86
CA PRO A 73 2.51 17.53 37.93
C PRO A 73 1.44 17.69 39.02
N ASP A 74 0.85 18.88 39.15
CA ASP A 74 -0.22 19.16 40.12
C ASP A 74 -1.62 18.74 39.60
N PHE A 75 -1.71 18.25 38.36
CA PHE A 75 -2.96 17.79 37.77
C PHE A 75 -3.47 16.51 38.45
N GLN A 76 -4.72 16.53 38.92
CA GLN A 76 -5.37 15.43 39.62
C GLN A 76 -6.48 14.80 38.74
N PRO A 77 -6.25 13.61 38.15
CA PRO A 77 -7.25 12.94 37.31
C PRO A 77 -8.56 12.60 38.06
N SER A 78 -8.49 12.40 39.38
CA SER A 78 -9.63 12.10 40.24
C SER A 78 -10.67 13.22 40.31
N VAL A 79 -10.23 14.48 40.20
CA VAL A 79 -11.09 15.67 40.16
C VAL A 79 -11.55 15.93 38.73
N ALA A 80 -10.60 15.92 37.77
CA ALA A 80 -10.87 16.21 36.36
C ALA A 80 -11.87 15.26 35.69
N LYS A 81 -11.95 13.99 36.12
CA LYS A 81 -12.87 12.99 35.54
C LYS A 81 -14.36 13.36 35.64
N ARG A 82 -14.72 14.33 36.49
CA ARG A 82 -16.10 14.83 36.63
C ARG A 82 -16.49 15.77 35.48
N PHE A 83 -15.50 16.33 34.80
CA PHE A 83 -15.66 17.35 33.76
C PHE A 83 -15.18 16.87 32.38
N ILE A 84 -14.14 16.03 32.35
CA ILE A 84 -13.69 15.34 31.14
C ILE A 84 -14.42 14.00 31.08
N ASP A 85 -15.61 14.01 30.48
CA ASP A 85 -16.47 12.85 30.34
C ASP A 85 -16.47 12.29 28.90
N GLN A 86 -17.35 11.33 28.62
CA GLN A 86 -17.48 10.73 27.30
C GLN A 86 -17.93 11.74 26.23
N LYS A 87 -18.76 12.73 26.60
CA LYS A 87 -19.23 13.76 25.68
C LYS A 87 -18.08 14.67 25.27
N PHE A 88 -17.26 15.10 26.23
CA PHE A 88 -16.05 15.88 25.95
C PHE A 88 -15.13 15.15 24.97
N VAL A 89 -14.87 13.86 25.20
CA VAL A 89 -14.03 13.04 24.32
C VAL A 89 -14.63 12.90 22.92
N LEU A 90 -15.95 12.73 22.81
CA LEU A 90 -16.61 12.62 21.50
C LEU A 90 -16.44 13.91 20.68
N GLN A 91 -16.70 15.07 21.29
CA GLN A 91 -16.53 16.37 20.62
C GLN A 91 -15.06 16.65 20.28
N LEU A 92 -14.12 16.21 21.12
CA LEU A 92 -12.69 16.29 20.82
C LEU A 92 -12.30 15.42 19.61
N LEU A 93 -12.89 14.22 19.50
CA LEU A 93 -12.64 13.31 18.38
C LEU A 93 -13.21 13.84 17.06
N GLU A 94 -14.34 14.54 17.07
CA GLU A 94 -14.93 15.17 15.88
C GLU A 94 -13.99 16.21 15.24
N LEU A 95 -13.12 16.86 16.03
CA LEU A 95 -12.16 17.84 15.53
C LEU A 95 -10.98 17.22 14.78
N PHE A 96 -10.75 15.90 14.86
CA PHE A 96 -9.67 15.24 14.11
C PHE A 96 -9.87 15.32 12.59
N ASP A 97 -11.07 15.64 12.12
CA ASP A 97 -11.34 15.85 10.70
C ASP A 97 -10.99 17.27 10.21
N SER A 98 -10.39 18.10 11.07
CA SER A 98 -9.89 19.44 10.69
C SER A 98 -8.87 19.34 9.55
N GLU A 99 -9.00 20.20 8.54
CA GLU A 99 -8.06 20.29 7.42
C GLU A 99 -6.70 20.86 7.85
N ASP A 100 -6.65 21.59 8.97
CA ASP A 100 -5.42 22.19 9.48
C ASP A 100 -4.54 21.14 10.21
N PRO A 101 -3.37 20.75 9.66
CA PRO A 101 -2.50 19.74 10.28
C PRO A 101 -1.98 20.17 11.65
N ARG A 102 -1.89 21.47 11.92
CA ARG A 102 -1.43 21.99 13.22
C ARG A 102 -2.47 21.70 14.30
N GLU A 103 -3.75 21.86 13.97
CA GLU A 103 -4.84 21.52 14.88
C GLU A 103 -4.83 20.01 15.19
N ARG A 104 -4.69 19.17 14.16
CA ARG A 104 -4.62 17.71 14.33
C ARG A 104 -3.45 17.26 15.21
N ASP A 105 -2.27 17.88 15.10
CA ASP A 105 -1.13 17.53 15.94
C ASP A 105 -1.34 17.86 17.44
N PHE A 106 -1.99 18.99 17.75
CA PHE A 106 -2.39 19.30 19.13
C PHE A 106 -3.48 18.36 19.64
N LEU A 107 -4.47 18.03 18.82
CA LEU A 107 -5.52 17.05 19.15
C LEU A 107 -4.91 15.68 19.43
N LYS A 108 -3.97 15.23 18.60
CA LYS A 108 -3.22 13.99 18.77
C LYS A 108 -2.59 13.90 20.15
N THR A 109 -1.81 14.92 20.50
CA THR A 109 -1.11 14.98 21.78
C THR A 109 -2.09 15.07 22.95
N THR A 110 -3.13 15.88 22.83
CA THR A 110 -4.16 16.08 23.85
C THR A 110 -4.91 14.77 24.13
N LEU A 111 -5.40 14.09 23.10
CA LEU A 111 -6.12 12.82 23.23
C LEU A 111 -5.21 11.72 23.80
N HIS A 112 -3.95 11.66 23.39
CA HIS A 112 -2.98 10.71 23.95
C HIS A 112 -2.78 10.94 25.47
N ARG A 113 -2.63 12.19 25.92
CA ARG A 113 -2.51 12.51 27.35
C ARG A 113 -3.78 12.14 28.13
N ILE A 114 -4.96 12.41 27.56
CA ILE A 114 -6.25 12.01 28.16
C ILE A 114 -6.32 10.48 28.27
N TYR A 115 -6.00 9.74 27.21
CA TYR A 115 -5.99 8.28 27.23
C TYR A 115 -5.05 7.70 28.31
N GLY A 116 -3.87 8.30 28.46
CA GLY A 116 -2.88 7.92 29.47
C GLY A 116 -3.40 8.11 30.89
N LYS A 117 -3.94 9.30 31.20
CA LYS A 117 -4.36 9.71 32.55
C LYS A 117 -5.72 9.16 32.99
N PHE A 118 -6.64 8.91 32.07
CA PHE A 118 -8.01 8.50 32.37
C PHE A 118 -8.29 7.04 31.98
N LEU A 119 -7.95 6.11 32.87
CA LEU A 119 -8.19 4.66 32.68
C LEU A 119 -9.66 4.34 32.33
N GLY A 120 -10.62 5.04 32.94
CA GLY A 120 -12.05 4.83 32.70
C GLY A 120 -12.55 5.25 31.32
N LEU A 121 -11.81 6.10 30.60
CA LEU A 121 -12.16 6.56 29.25
C LEU A 121 -11.53 5.70 28.15
N ARG A 122 -10.55 4.85 28.47
CA ARG A 122 -9.78 4.09 27.46
C ARG A 122 -10.65 3.22 26.56
N ALA A 123 -11.59 2.49 27.14
CA ALA A 123 -12.49 1.62 26.38
C ALA A 123 -13.41 2.43 25.45
N PHE A 124 -13.90 3.59 25.94
CA PHE A 124 -14.73 4.48 25.14
C PHE A 124 -13.95 5.10 23.99
N ILE A 125 -12.74 5.63 24.23
CA ILE A 125 -11.86 6.21 23.22
C ILE A 125 -11.59 5.19 22.10
N ARG A 126 -11.15 3.97 22.45
CA ARG A 126 -10.90 2.91 21.46
C ARG A 126 -12.15 2.59 20.65
N LYS A 127 -13.31 2.50 21.30
CA LYS A 127 -14.58 2.24 20.61
C LYS A 127 -14.94 3.37 19.63
N GLN A 128 -14.76 4.64 20.00
CA GLN A 128 -15.08 5.75 19.12
C GLN A 128 -14.11 5.87 17.95
N ILE A 129 -12.80 5.65 18.18
CA ILE A 129 -11.83 5.59 17.08
C ILE A 129 -12.19 4.46 16.11
N ASN A 130 -12.62 3.29 16.61
CA ASN A 130 -13.10 2.21 15.74
C ASN A 130 -14.31 2.62 14.91
N ASN A 131 -15.27 3.35 15.50
CA ASN A 131 -16.44 3.85 14.76
C ASN A 131 -16.03 4.82 13.64
N ILE A 132 -15.08 5.71 13.92
CA ILE A 132 -14.51 6.63 12.92
C ILE A 132 -13.88 5.83 11.78
N PHE A 133 -13.05 4.83 12.09
CA PHE A 133 -12.45 3.98 11.07
C PHE A 133 -13.47 3.16 10.29
N TYR A 134 -14.53 2.65 10.93
CA TYR A 134 -15.59 1.94 10.20
C TYR A 134 -16.30 2.85 9.21
N LYS A 135 -16.67 4.07 9.63
CA LYS A 135 -17.27 5.07 8.75
C LYS A 135 -16.33 5.43 7.61
N PHE A 136 -15.04 5.66 7.91
CA PHE A 136 -14.02 5.95 6.91
C PHE A 136 -13.86 4.82 5.88
N ILE A 137 -13.75 3.56 6.31
CA ILE A 137 -13.49 2.41 5.42
C ILE A 137 -14.70 2.04 4.57
N TYR A 138 -15.91 2.14 5.13
CA TYR A 138 -17.10 1.53 4.53
C TYR A 138 -18.16 2.53 4.05
N GLU A 139 -18.09 3.80 4.46
CA GLU A 139 -19.11 4.79 4.14
C GLU A 139 -18.54 5.97 3.33
N THR A 140 -17.52 6.67 3.86
CA THR A 140 -17.11 7.97 3.31
C THR A 140 -15.82 7.93 2.48
N GLU A 141 -14.89 7.01 2.76
CA GLU A 141 -13.51 7.01 2.22
C GLU A 141 -12.75 8.35 2.38
N HIS A 142 -13.24 9.24 3.26
CA HIS A 142 -12.67 10.56 3.53
C HIS A 142 -12.70 10.84 5.04
N HIS A 143 -11.52 11.18 5.57
CA HIS A 143 -11.29 11.68 6.93
C HIS A 143 -9.84 12.17 7.05
N ASN A 144 -9.61 13.40 7.50
CA ASN A 144 -8.27 14.03 7.48
C ASN A 144 -7.33 13.51 8.59
N GLY A 145 -7.86 13.12 9.74
CA GLY A 145 -7.07 12.72 10.92
C GLY A 145 -6.72 11.25 11.08
N VAL A 146 -6.78 10.44 10.02
CA VAL A 146 -6.54 8.98 10.13
C VAL A 146 -5.11 8.68 10.57
N ALA A 147 -4.12 9.39 10.03
CA ALA A 147 -2.71 9.22 10.36
C ALA A 147 -2.44 9.50 11.85
N GLU A 148 -2.94 10.63 12.36
CA GLU A 148 -2.75 11.05 13.75
C GLU A 148 -3.45 10.10 14.72
N LEU A 149 -4.64 9.59 14.39
CA LEU A 149 -5.31 8.57 15.19
C LEU A 149 -4.51 7.26 15.24
N LEU A 150 -3.91 6.85 14.12
CA LEU A 150 -3.03 5.67 14.06
C LEU A 150 -1.75 5.86 14.87
N GLU A 151 -1.13 7.04 14.90
CA GLU A 151 0.03 7.30 15.77
C GLU A 151 -0.29 7.08 17.25
N ILE A 152 -1.46 7.57 17.70
CA ILE A 152 -1.92 7.35 19.08
C ILE A 152 -2.12 5.85 19.31
N LEU A 153 -2.77 5.16 18.38
CA LEU A 153 -3.00 3.72 18.48
C LEU A 153 -1.69 2.93 18.50
N GLY A 154 -0.69 3.30 17.72
CA GLY A 154 0.64 2.67 17.75
C GLY A 154 1.25 2.73 19.15
N SER A 155 1.20 3.89 19.80
CA SER A 155 1.65 4.03 21.19
C SER A 155 0.81 3.18 22.17
N ILE A 156 -0.51 3.12 21.97
CA ILE A 156 -1.42 2.30 22.78
C ILE A 156 -1.11 0.80 22.63
N ILE A 157 -0.88 0.32 21.40
CA ILE A 157 -0.59 -1.07 21.07
C ILE A 157 0.72 -1.51 21.73
N ASN A 158 1.76 -0.66 21.67
CA ASN A 158 3.03 -0.94 22.33
C ASN A 158 2.86 -1.11 23.87
N GLY A 159 1.90 -0.39 24.47
CA GLY A 159 1.53 -0.52 25.87
C GLY A 159 0.58 -1.67 26.24
N PHE A 160 0.20 -2.56 25.30
CA PHE A 160 -0.66 -3.69 25.62
C PHE A 160 0.02 -4.71 26.54
N ALA A 161 -0.75 -5.21 27.50
CA ALA A 161 -0.31 -6.29 28.38
C ALA A 161 -0.36 -7.63 27.63
N LEU A 162 0.59 -8.51 27.95
CA LEU A 162 0.61 -9.89 27.49
C LEU A 162 -0.03 -10.81 28.54
N PRO A 163 -0.81 -11.84 28.14
CA PRO A 163 -1.21 -12.16 26.77
C PRO A 163 -2.19 -11.13 26.18
N LEU A 164 -2.14 -10.94 24.85
CA LEU A 164 -3.05 -10.04 24.15
C LEU A 164 -4.50 -10.47 24.34
N LYS A 165 -5.36 -9.49 24.64
CA LYS A 165 -6.81 -9.71 24.75
C LYS A 165 -7.43 -9.96 23.38
N GLU A 166 -8.48 -10.79 23.34
CA GLU A 166 -9.21 -11.11 22.12
C GLU A 166 -9.79 -9.86 21.43
N GLU A 167 -10.25 -8.87 22.20
CA GLU A 167 -10.72 -7.59 21.64
C GLU A 167 -9.64 -6.86 20.81
N HIS A 168 -8.36 -7.01 21.15
CA HIS A 168 -7.25 -6.40 20.42
C HIS A 168 -6.90 -7.17 19.15
N LYS A 169 -7.02 -8.51 19.18
CA LYS A 169 -6.88 -9.36 17.98
C LYS A 169 -7.99 -9.07 16.97
N VAL A 170 -9.23 -8.93 17.44
CA VAL A 170 -10.36 -8.51 16.60
C VAL A 170 -10.14 -7.12 16.02
N PHE A 171 -9.61 -6.17 16.80
CA PHE A 171 -9.26 -4.83 16.32
C PHE A 171 -8.24 -4.87 15.17
N LEU A 172 -7.16 -5.64 15.29
CA LEU A 172 -6.19 -5.84 14.20
C LEU A 172 -6.88 -6.38 12.93
N LEU A 173 -7.59 -7.51 13.05
CA LEU A 173 -8.14 -8.22 11.89
C LEU A 173 -9.34 -7.53 11.24
N LYS A 174 -10.15 -6.80 12.01
CA LYS A 174 -11.43 -6.22 11.55
C LYS A 174 -11.38 -4.70 11.34
N VAL A 175 -10.36 -4.01 11.82
CA VAL A 175 -10.23 -2.56 11.69
C VAL A 175 -8.93 -2.19 11.00
N LEU A 176 -7.76 -2.57 11.55
CA LEU A 176 -6.47 -2.18 10.97
C LEU A 176 -6.23 -2.78 9.58
N LEU A 177 -6.44 -4.09 9.40
CA LEU A 177 -6.20 -4.69 8.07
C LEU A 177 -7.12 -4.13 6.98
N PRO A 178 -8.44 -3.95 7.20
CA PRO A 178 -9.30 -3.30 6.21
C PRO A 178 -8.94 -1.86 5.86
N LEU A 179 -8.20 -1.11 6.68
CA LEU A 179 -7.73 0.24 6.32
C LEU A 179 -6.83 0.24 5.07
N HIS A 180 -6.18 -0.87 4.74
CA HIS A 180 -5.39 -1.00 3.51
C HIS A 180 -6.24 -0.94 2.22
N LYS A 181 -7.56 -1.10 2.33
CA LYS A 181 -8.47 -1.09 1.17
C LYS A 181 -8.61 0.31 0.56
N VAL A 182 -8.65 1.34 1.39
CA VAL A 182 -9.00 2.72 0.97
C VAL A 182 -7.96 3.27 0.01
N LYS A 183 -8.39 4.09 -0.95
CA LYS A 183 -7.53 4.62 -2.02
C LYS A 183 -6.43 5.53 -1.48
N SER A 184 -6.77 6.40 -0.53
CA SER A 184 -5.90 7.36 0.15
C SER A 184 -4.94 6.75 1.17
N LEU A 185 -4.58 5.47 1.00
CA LEU A 185 -3.69 4.73 1.91
C LEU A 185 -2.34 5.45 2.07
N SER A 186 -1.86 6.11 1.03
CA SER A 186 -0.56 6.79 1.02
C SER A 186 -0.39 7.81 2.15
N VAL A 187 -1.48 8.48 2.55
CA VAL A 187 -1.50 9.53 3.58
C VAL A 187 -1.17 8.99 4.98
N TYR A 188 -1.53 7.73 5.27
CA TYR A 188 -1.43 7.14 6.62
C TYR A 188 -0.73 5.77 6.66
N HIS A 189 -0.20 5.30 5.53
CA HIS A 189 0.43 3.99 5.41
C HIS A 189 1.57 3.76 6.42
N PRO A 190 2.54 4.68 6.62
CA PRO A 190 3.62 4.44 7.57
C PRO A 190 3.12 4.20 9.00
N GLN A 191 2.11 4.95 9.44
CA GLN A 191 1.51 4.81 10.76
C GLN A 191 0.73 3.50 10.89
N LEU A 192 0.08 3.05 9.81
CA LEU A 192 -0.64 1.79 9.78
C LEU A 192 0.31 0.58 9.82
N ALA A 193 1.35 0.58 8.98
CA ALA A 193 2.38 -0.44 8.95
C ALA A 193 3.04 -0.58 10.32
N TYR A 194 3.40 0.55 10.97
CA TYR A 194 3.90 0.56 12.33
C TYR A 194 2.95 -0.14 13.31
N CYS A 195 1.65 0.17 13.27
CA CYS A 195 0.66 -0.49 14.13
C CYS A 195 0.59 -2.00 13.91
N VAL A 196 0.66 -2.46 12.65
CA VAL A 196 0.64 -3.89 12.30
C VAL A 196 1.89 -4.59 12.82
N VAL A 197 3.08 -4.05 12.55
CA VAL A 197 4.36 -4.62 13.02
C VAL A 197 4.40 -4.71 14.55
N GLN A 198 3.96 -3.66 15.26
CA GLN A 198 3.89 -3.68 16.73
C GLN A 198 2.96 -4.79 17.27
N PHE A 199 1.90 -5.14 16.55
CA PHE A 199 1.05 -6.27 16.94
C PHE A 199 1.76 -7.61 16.80
N LEU A 200 2.52 -7.80 15.72
CA LEU A 200 3.26 -9.03 15.44
C LEU A 200 4.42 -9.25 16.42
N GLU A 201 5.13 -8.18 16.81
CA GLU A 201 6.15 -8.24 17.86
C GLU A 201 5.58 -8.70 19.22
N LYS A 202 4.31 -8.38 19.50
CA LYS A 202 3.63 -8.76 20.76
C LYS A 202 3.11 -10.19 20.73
N ASP A 203 2.63 -10.67 19.58
CA ASP A 203 2.08 -12.01 19.41
C ASP A 203 2.34 -12.53 17.98
N PRO A 204 3.45 -13.27 17.76
CA PRO A 204 3.83 -13.80 16.46
C PRO A 204 2.79 -14.71 15.81
N SER A 205 1.88 -15.31 16.60
CA SER A 205 0.81 -16.19 16.08
C SER A 205 -0.18 -15.46 15.16
N LEU A 206 -0.19 -14.13 15.18
CA LEU A 206 -1.02 -13.29 14.32
C LEU A 206 -0.40 -13.07 12.93
N THR A 207 0.84 -13.49 12.70
CA THR A 207 1.55 -13.22 11.43
C THR A 207 0.88 -13.88 10.23
N GLU A 208 0.52 -15.16 10.35
CA GLU A 208 -0.16 -15.89 9.27
C GLU A 208 -1.46 -15.19 8.82
N PRO A 209 -2.46 -14.93 9.70
CA PRO A 209 -3.69 -14.28 9.27
C PRO A 209 -3.48 -12.85 8.74
N VAL A 210 -2.48 -12.11 9.23
CA VAL A 210 -2.12 -10.78 8.71
C VAL A 210 -1.61 -10.86 7.27
N ILE A 211 -0.58 -11.67 7.01
CA ILE A 211 0.01 -11.81 5.67
C ILE A 211 -1.02 -12.33 4.66
N ILE A 212 -1.81 -13.36 5.03
CA ILE A 212 -2.85 -13.89 4.15
C ILE A 212 -3.91 -12.82 3.82
N THR A 213 -4.24 -11.95 4.77
CA THR A 213 -5.18 -10.84 4.52
C THR A 213 -4.57 -9.76 3.64
N LEU A 214 -3.31 -9.37 3.85
CA LEU A 214 -2.62 -8.42 2.96
C LEU A 214 -2.53 -8.96 1.52
N LEU A 215 -2.21 -10.24 1.36
CA LEU A 215 -2.21 -10.91 0.05
C LEU A 215 -3.60 -10.94 -0.60
N LYS A 216 -4.67 -11.07 0.20
CA LYS A 216 -6.05 -10.99 -0.28
C LYS A 216 -6.44 -9.58 -0.72
N LEU A 217 -5.92 -8.56 -0.03
CA LEU A 217 -6.18 -7.14 -0.31
C LEU A 217 -5.21 -6.55 -1.35
N TRP A 218 -4.35 -7.37 -1.95
CA TRP A 218 -3.27 -6.92 -2.83
C TRP A 218 -3.77 -6.02 -3.98
N PRO A 219 -3.25 -4.79 -4.12
CA PRO A 219 -3.64 -3.87 -5.18
C PRO A 219 -3.39 -4.45 -6.57
N LYS A 220 -4.39 -4.42 -7.46
CA LYS A 220 -4.26 -4.93 -8.84
C LYS A 220 -4.21 -3.84 -9.92
N VAL A 221 -4.61 -2.62 -9.57
CA VAL A 221 -4.75 -1.49 -10.51
C VAL A 221 -4.12 -0.20 -9.98
N HIS A 222 -3.33 -0.27 -8.91
CA HIS A 222 -2.76 0.90 -8.24
C HIS A 222 -1.30 0.64 -7.82
N SER A 223 -0.36 0.90 -8.73
CA SER A 223 1.07 0.59 -8.53
C SER A 223 1.71 1.24 -7.29
N PRO A 224 1.42 2.51 -6.92
CA PRO A 224 1.98 3.09 -5.69
C PRO A 224 1.59 2.32 -4.42
N LYS A 225 0.32 1.89 -4.31
CA LYS A 225 -0.15 1.02 -3.22
C LYS A 225 0.52 -0.35 -3.28
N GLU A 226 0.77 -0.92 -4.46
CA GLU A 226 1.52 -2.17 -4.56
C GLU A 226 2.95 -2.03 -4.00
N VAL A 227 3.62 -0.90 -4.26
CA VAL A 227 4.93 -0.57 -3.66
C VAL A 227 4.82 -0.42 -2.14
N MET A 228 3.76 0.23 -1.62
CA MET A 228 3.50 0.33 -0.18
C MET A 228 3.31 -1.04 0.48
N PHE A 229 2.50 -1.92 -0.11
CA PHE A 229 2.33 -3.29 0.39
C PHE A 229 3.64 -4.08 0.38
N LEU A 230 4.50 -3.89 -0.64
CA LEU A 230 5.84 -4.48 -0.65
C LEU A 230 6.75 -3.87 0.43
N ASN A 231 6.60 -2.59 0.78
CA ASN A 231 7.31 -2.00 1.93
C ASN A 231 6.88 -2.65 3.23
N GLU A 232 5.58 -2.65 3.52
CA GLU A 232 5.03 -3.19 4.76
C GLU A 232 5.33 -4.70 4.90
N LEU A 233 5.24 -5.47 3.82
CA LEU A 233 5.61 -6.89 3.88
C LEU A 233 7.09 -7.11 4.19
N GLU A 234 8.00 -6.24 3.76
CA GLU A 234 9.41 -6.37 4.16
C GLU A 234 9.56 -6.11 5.66
N GLU A 235 8.95 -5.05 6.19
CA GLU A 235 8.98 -4.73 7.62
C GLU A 235 8.38 -5.87 8.47
N ILE A 236 7.31 -6.52 7.99
CA ILE A 236 6.73 -7.70 8.64
C ILE A 236 7.70 -8.89 8.59
N LEU A 237 8.39 -9.11 7.46
CA LEU A 237 9.37 -10.17 7.33
C LEU A 237 10.63 -9.94 8.16
N ASP A 238 10.97 -8.70 8.52
CA ASP A 238 12.10 -8.42 9.41
C ASP A 238 11.85 -8.88 10.86
N VAL A 239 10.59 -9.02 11.26
CA VAL A 239 10.20 -9.46 12.61
C VAL A 239 9.57 -10.87 12.65
N ILE A 240 9.41 -11.53 11.49
CA ILE A 240 8.75 -12.84 11.42
C ILE A 240 9.62 -13.93 12.05
N GLU A 241 9.02 -14.86 12.79
CA GLU A 241 9.74 -16.05 13.25
C GLU A 241 9.81 -17.11 12.14
N PRO A 242 10.89 -17.91 12.03
CA PRO A 242 11.02 -18.95 11.00
C PRO A 242 9.84 -19.94 10.97
N ASN A 243 9.27 -20.29 12.13
CA ASN A 243 8.13 -21.19 12.24
C ASN A 243 6.84 -20.60 11.63
N GLU A 244 6.65 -19.28 11.73
CA GLU A 244 5.52 -18.58 11.13
C GLU A 244 5.76 -18.35 9.63
N PHE A 245 7.00 -18.08 9.23
CA PHE A 245 7.38 -17.91 7.82
C PHE A 245 7.03 -19.12 6.96
N VAL A 246 7.31 -20.34 7.43
CA VAL A 246 7.02 -21.59 6.69
C VAL A 246 5.53 -21.72 6.34
N LYS A 247 4.62 -21.18 7.17
CA LYS A 247 3.17 -21.24 6.92
C LYS A 247 2.75 -20.33 5.75
N VAL A 248 3.45 -19.22 5.53
CA VAL A 248 3.07 -18.19 4.56
C VAL A 248 3.97 -18.11 3.33
N MET A 249 5.16 -18.74 3.34
CA MET A 249 6.16 -18.56 2.29
C MET A 249 5.63 -18.90 0.89
N VAL A 250 4.81 -19.95 0.74
CA VAL A 250 4.28 -20.36 -0.56
C VAL A 250 3.36 -19.30 -1.19
N PRO A 251 2.27 -18.85 -0.53
CA PRO A 251 1.42 -17.80 -1.09
C PRO A 251 2.15 -16.45 -1.24
N LEU A 252 3.04 -16.11 -0.31
CA LEU A 252 3.85 -14.89 -0.35
C LEU A 252 4.75 -14.85 -1.58
N PHE A 253 5.58 -15.87 -1.80
CA PHE A 253 6.51 -15.89 -2.92
C PHE A 253 5.81 -16.06 -4.27
N ARG A 254 4.61 -16.68 -4.31
CA ARG A 254 3.77 -16.63 -5.52
C ARG A 254 3.34 -15.22 -5.89
N GLN A 255 3.10 -14.35 -4.90
CA GLN A 255 2.78 -12.94 -5.16
C GLN A 255 4.05 -12.15 -5.52
N LEU A 256 5.17 -12.35 -4.82
CA LEU A 256 6.45 -11.73 -5.18
C LEU A 256 6.90 -12.09 -6.60
N SER A 257 6.71 -13.34 -7.03
CA SER A 257 6.99 -13.82 -8.39
C SER A 257 6.26 -12.98 -9.46
N LYS A 258 5.01 -12.59 -9.18
CA LYS A 258 4.22 -11.68 -10.03
C LYS A 258 4.76 -10.25 -9.99
N CYS A 259 5.13 -9.75 -8.81
CA CYS A 259 5.67 -8.39 -8.65
C CYS A 259 7.02 -8.23 -9.36
N VAL A 260 7.91 -9.22 -9.28
CA VAL A 260 9.17 -9.28 -10.03
C VAL A 260 8.93 -9.31 -11.54
N SER A 261 7.87 -9.99 -11.99
CA SER A 261 7.45 -10.02 -13.40
C SER A 261 6.62 -8.80 -13.82
N SER A 262 6.43 -7.81 -12.94
CA SER A 262 5.62 -6.64 -13.24
C SER A 262 6.31 -5.78 -14.30
N PRO A 263 5.60 -5.32 -15.34
CA PRO A 263 6.16 -4.36 -16.30
C PRO A 263 6.40 -2.98 -15.66
N HIS A 264 5.78 -2.70 -14.50
CA HIS A 264 5.93 -1.44 -13.79
C HIS A 264 7.22 -1.43 -12.99
N PHE A 265 8.17 -0.58 -13.41
CA PHE A 265 9.54 -0.69 -12.90
C PHE A 265 9.66 -0.52 -11.38
N GLN A 266 8.90 0.40 -10.77
CA GLN A 266 8.97 0.61 -9.31
C GLN A 266 8.50 -0.60 -8.51
N VAL A 267 7.57 -1.40 -9.06
CA VAL A 267 7.06 -2.60 -8.38
C VAL A 267 8.09 -3.72 -8.47
N ALA A 268 8.63 -3.96 -9.67
CA ALA A 268 9.65 -5.00 -9.88
C ALA A 268 10.95 -4.67 -9.13
N GLU A 269 11.42 -3.42 -9.20
CA GLU A 269 12.58 -2.94 -8.44
C GLU A 269 12.37 -3.15 -6.94
N ARG A 270 11.22 -2.71 -6.39
CA ARG A 270 10.92 -2.85 -4.97
C ARG A 270 10.87 -4.31 -4.50
N ALA A 271 10.29 -5.19 -5.31
CA ALA A 271 10.25 -6.62 -5.00
C ALA A 271 11.63 -7.27 -5.04
N LEU A 272 12.48 -6.90 -6.01
CA LEU A 272 13.86 -7.41 -6.14
C LEU A 272 14.77 -6.91 -5.01
N TYR A 273 14.45 -5.79 -4.37
CA TYR A 273 15.19 -5.31 -3.20
C TYR A 273 15.13 -6.24 -1.99
N TYR A 274 14.18 -7.18 -1.92
CA TYR A 274 14.10 -8.18 -0.85
C TYR A 274 15.37 -9.07 -0.78
N TRP A 275 16.07 -9.27 -1.90
CA TRP A 275 17.32 -10.04 -1.94
C TRP A 275 18.52 -9.30 -1.34
N ASN A 276 18.37 -8.00 -1.03
CA ASN A 276 19.41 -7.24 -0.34
C ASN A 276 19.25 -7.27 1.19
N ASN A 277 18.12 -7.77 1.69
CA ASN A 277 17.86 -7.93 3.10
C ASN A 277 18.46 -9.26 3.59
N GLU A 278 19.46 -9.19 4.46
CA GLU A 278 20.19 -10.38 4.94
C GLU A 278 19.27 -11.38 5.68
N TYR A 279 18.31 -10.87 6.45
CA TYR A 279 17.40 -11.72 7.21
C TYR A 279 16.44 -12.47 6.29
N ILE A 280 15.79 -11.77 5.35
CA ILE A 280 14.94 -12.40 4.34
C ILE A 280 15.74 -13.41 3.51
N LEU A 281 16.98 -13.06 3.13
CA LEU A 281 17.84 -13.95 2.35
C LEU A 281 18.17 -15.24 3.11
N SER A 282 18.38 -15.17 4.44
CA SER A 282 18.57 -16.34 5.29
C SER A 282 17.33 -17.24 5.35
N LEU A 283 16.13 -16.65 5.50
CA LEU A 283 14.86 -17.38 5.49
C LEU A 283 14.64 -18.08 4.14
N ILE A 284 15.01 -17.42 3.04
CA ILE A 284 14.96 -17.99 1.69
C ILE A 284 15.92 -19.16 1.57
N SER A 285 17.16 -19.02 2.05
CA SER A 285 18.19 -20.04 2.00
C SER A 285 17.75 -21.32 2.71
N ASP A 286 17.21 -21.20 3.92
CA ASP A 286 16.74 -22.34 4.71
C ASP A 286 15.54 -23.07 4.07
N ASN A 287 14.77 -22.37 3.24
CA ASN A 287 13.57 -22.88 2.58
C ASN A 287 13.68 -22.97 1.05
N ALA A 288 14.92 -22.99 0.53
CA ALA A 288 15.20 -22.88 -0.90
C ALA A 288 14.51 -23.96 -1.76
N GLN A 289 14.36 -25.18 -1.22
CA GLN A 289 13.68 -26.29 -1.89
C GLN A 289 12.25 -25.96 -2.32
N THR A 290 11.55 -25.12 -1.57
CA THR A 290 10.18 -24.71 -1.90
C THR A 290 10.15 -23.37 -2.63
N ILE A 291 11.00 -22.41 -2.24
CA ILE A 291 10.95 -21.04 -2.75
C ILE A 291 11.55 -20.93 -4.15
N LEU A 292 12.69 -21.59 -4.42
CA LEU A 292 13.40 -21.45 -5.69
C LEU A 292 12.53 -21.88 -6.89
N PRO A 293 11.84 -23.05 -6.88
CA PRO A 293 10.96 -23.43 -7.99
C PRO A 293 9.82 -22.43 -8.27
N ILE A 294 9.35 -21.68 -7.25
CA ILE A 294 8.28 -20.68 -7.40
C ILE A 294 8.81 -19.39 -8.06
N MET A 295 10.03 -18.98 -7.71
CA MET A 295 10.63 -17.72 -8.17
C MET A 295 11.37 -17.87 -9.49
N PHE A 296 11.93 -19.05 -9.77
CA PHE A 296 12.78 -19.31 -10.93
C PHE A 296 12.11 -18.94 -12.27
N PRO A 297 10.84 -19.34 -12.57
CA PRO A 297 10.22 -19.01 -13.85
C PRO A 297 10.12 -17.51 -14.12
N ALA A 298 9.80 -16.71 -13.09
CA ALA A 298 9.69 -15.27 -13.18
C ALA A 298 11.07 -14.62 -13.42
N LEU A 299 12.08 -15.01 -12.64
CA LEU A 299 13.42 -14.45 -12.79
C LEU A 299 14.05 -14.82 -14.14
N TYR A 300 13.97 -16.10 -14.54
CA TYR A 300 14.59 -16.59 -15.77
C TYR A 300 13.92 -16.04 -17.03
N LYS A 301 12.59 -15.88 -17.03
CA LYS A 301 11.89 -15.26 -18.17
C LYS A 301 12.30 -13.80 -18.35
N ASN A 302 12.30 -13.03 -17.26
CA ASN A 302 12.58 -11.60 -17.32
C ASN A 302 14.09 -11.30 -17.45
N SER A 303 14.99 -12.26 -17.20
CA SER A 303 16.42 -12.10 -17.50
C SER A 303 16.71 -12.16 -19.01
N LYS A 304 15.84 -12.73 -19.84
CA LYS A 304 16.03 -12.74 -21.29
C LYS A 304 15.61 -11.43 -21.95
N SER A 305 14.54 -10.81 -21.46
CA SER A 305 13.99 -9.58 -22.02
C SER A 305 13.26 -8.79 -20.94
N HIS A 306 13.89 -7.72 -20.46
CA HIS A 306 13.25 -6.70 -19.65
C HIS A 306 13.63 -5.32 -20.21
N TRP A 307 12.64 -4.44 -20.43
CA TRP A 307 12.86 -3.14 -21.09
C TRP A 307 13.75 -2.20 -20.25
N ASN A 308 13.72 -2.35 -18.93
CA ASN A 308 14.52 -1.56 -18.00
C ASN A 308 15.82 -2.29 -17.62
N LYS A 309 16.96 -1.69 -17.94
CA LYS A 309 18.31 -2.24 -17.69
C LYS A 309 18.66 -2.41 -16.21
N THR A 310 18.13 -1.56 -15.32
CA THR A 310 18.40 -1.67 -13.87
C THR A 310 17.73 -2.90 -13.30
N ILE A 311 16.48 -3.15 -13.67
CA ILE A 311 15.74 -4.35 -13.24
C ILE A 311 16.42 -5.61 -13.78
N HIS A 312 16.88 -5.57 -15.02
CA HIS A 312 17.63 -6.65 -15.62
C HIS A 312 18.87 -7.02 -14.78
N GLY A 313 19.66 -6.03 -14.35
CA GLY A 313 20.80 -6.25 -13.44
C GLY A 313 20.41 -6.80 -12.07
N LEU A 314 19.32 -6.31 -11.47
CA LEU A 314 18.80 -6.83 -10.20
C LEU A 314 18.33 -8.29 -10.32
N ILE A 315 17.70 -8.67 -11.43
CA ILE A 315 17.31 -10.06 -11.70
C ILE A 315 18.53 -10.97 -11.80
N TYR A 316 19.60 -10.56 -12.51
CA TYR A 316 20.84 -11.34 -12.56
C TYR A 316 21.47 -11.51 -11.18
N ASN A 317 21.47 -10.46 -10.37
CA ASN A 317 21.96 -10.56 -9.00
C ASN A 317 21.15 -11.58 -8.18
N ALA A 318 19.81 -11.53 -8.26
CA ALA A 318 18.94 -12.49 -7.58
C ALA A 318 19.16 -13.93 -8.07
N LEU A 319 19.30 -14.15 -9.39
CA LEU A 319 19.62 -15.46 -9.96
C LEU A 319 20.97 -15.99 -9.46
N LYS A 320 21.99 -15.11 -9.39
CA LYS A 320 23.30 -15.45 -8.86
C LYS A 320 23.22 -15.91 -7.40
N LEU A 321 22.52 -15.16 -6.55
CA LEU A 321 22.36 -15.51 -5.14
C LEU A 321 21.66 -16.87 -4.98
N PHE A 322 20.64 -17.17 -5.78
CA PHE A 322 20.01 -18.49 -5.76
C PHE A 322 20.93 -19.63 -6.21
N MET A 323 21.77 -19.38 -7.21
CA MET A 323 22.77 -20.34 -7.67
C MET A 323 23.83 -20.61 -6.60
N GLU A 324 24.30 -19.56 -5.92
CA GLU A 324 25.25 -19.67 -4.79
C GLU A 324 24.64 -20.41 -3.58
N MET A 325 23.34 -20.27 -3.33
CA MET A 325 22.64 -21.00 -2.26
C MET A 325 22.58 -22.51 -2.52
N ASN A 326 22.18 -22.92 -3.73
CA ASN A 326 22.06 -24.34 -4.08
C ASN A 326 22.16 -24.58 -5.59
N GLN A 327 23.39 -24.78 -6.08
CA GLN A 327 23.68 -25.05 -7.49
C GLN A 327 22.85 -26.22 -8.06
N LYS A 328 22.78 -27.33 -7.33
CA LYS A 328 22.08 -28.54 -7.81
C LYS A 328 20.59 -28.27 -8.03
N LEU A 329 19.94 -27.62 -7.05
CA LEU A 329 18.52 -27.29 -7.16
C LEU A 329 18.27 -26.26 -8.27
N PHE A 330 19.19 -25.31 -8.47
CA PHE A 330 19.11 -24.34 -9.56
C PHE A 330 19.18 -25.01 -10.94
N ASP A 331 20.08 -25.97 -11.12
CA ASP A 331 20.20 -26.74 -12.37
C ASP A 331 18.95 -27.60 -12.61
N GLU A 332 18.40 -28.24 -11.56
CA GLU A 332 17.15 -28.99 -11.62
C GLU A 332 15.96 -28.08 -12.02
N CYS A 333 15.84 -26.89 -11.43
CA CYS A 333 14.81 -25.91 -11.80
C CYS A 333 14.95 -25.44 -13.25
N THR A 334 16.18 -25.27 -13.73
CA THR A 334 16.46 -24.90 -15.13
C THR A 334 15.97 -26.00 -16.09
N GLN A 335 16.27 -27.27 -15.79
CA GLN A 335 15.81 -28.40 -16.59
C GLN A 335 14.28 -28.54 -16.56
N GLN A 336 13.68 -28.44 -15.37
CA GLN A 336 12.23 -28.53 -15.22
C GLN A 336 11.52 -27.40 -15.98
N TYR A 337 12.02 -26.17 -15.91
CA TYR A 337 11.47 -25.04 -16.65
C TYR A 337 11.53 -25.26 -18.17
N LYS A 338 12.66 -25.74 -18.71
CA LYS A 338 12.80 -26.09 -20.14
C LYS A 338 11.81 -27.20 -20.54
N ALA A 339 11.66 -28.24 -19.73
CA ALA A 339 10.72 -29.33 -19.98
C ALA A 339 9.25 -28.87 -19.93
N GLU A 340 8.88 -28.03 -18.98
CA GLU A 340 7.53 -27.45 -18.87
C GLU A 340 7.21 -26.55 -20.06
N ARG A 341 8.16 -25.70 -20.50
CA ARG A 341 8.01 -24.88 -21.71
C ARG A 341 7.81 -25.72 -22.98
N GLN A 342 8.56 -26.81 -23.13
CA GLN A 342 8.39 -27.72 -24.26
C GLN A 342 7.01 -28.38 -24.24
N LYS A 343 6.57 -28.85 -23.08
CA LYS A 343 5.24 -29.44 -22.89
C LYS A 343 4.10 -28.44 -23.13
N GLU A 344 4.28 -27.17 -22.78
CA GLU A 344 3.33 -26.11 -23.09
C GLU A 344 3.25 -25.83 -24.60
N LYS A 345 4.39 -25.80 -25.29
CA LYS A 345 4.43 -25.68 -26.77
C LYS A 345 3.71 -26.87 -27.44
N GLU A 346 3.96 -28.09 -26.98
CA GLU A 346 3.28 -29.29 -27.49
C GLU A 346 1.77 -29.24 -27.27
N LYS A 347 1.30 -28.86 -26.06
CA LYS A 347 -0.13 -28.67 -25.79
C LYS A 347 -0.78 -27.58 -26.63
N MET A 348 -0.06 -26.49 -26.92
CA MET A 348 -0.55 -25.44 -27.82
C MET A 348 -0.72 -26.00 -29.24
N ARG A 349 0.26 -26.78 -29.72
CA ARG A 349 0.17 -27.45 -31.02
C ARG A 349 -0.98 -28.45 -31.09
N GLU A 350 -1.17 -29.29 -30.07
CA GLU A 350 -2.30 -30.23 -30.00
C GLU A 350 -3.65 -29.51 -30.03
N ARG A 351 -3.77 -28.37 -29.32
CA ARG A 351 -4.97 -27.54 -29.38
C ARG A 351 -5.21 -26.97 -30.77
N GLU A 352 -4.15 -26.47 -31.41
CA GLU A 352 -4.23 -25.93 -32.77
C GLU A 352 -4.65 -27.01 -33.77
N GLU A 353 -4.05 -28.20 -33.72
CA GLU A 353 -4.42 -29.35 -34.53
C GLU A 353 -5.88 -29.77 -34.30
N ALA A 354 -6.35 -29.78 -33.04
CA ALA A 354 -7.74 -30.07 -32.72
C ALA A 354 -8.70 -29.01 -33.29
N TRP A 355 -8.35 -27.73 -33.21
CA TRP A 355 -9.13 -26.64 -33.81
C TRP A 355 -9.17 -26.72 -35.34
N GLN A 356 -8.02 -27.00 -35.98
CA GLN A 356 -7.94 -27.22 -37.43
C GLN A 356 -8.76 -28.44 -37.87
N HIS A 357 -8.79 -29.50 -37.07
CA HIS A 357 -9.62 -30.66 -37.35
C HIS A 357 -11.12 -30.33 -37.28
N ILE A 358 -11.54 -29.58 -36.25
CA ILE A 358 -12.93 -29.09 -36.13
C ILE A 358 -13.27 -28.18 -37.32
N GLU A 359 -12.38 -27.28 -37.71
CA GLU A 359 -12.57 -26.40 -38.87
C GLU A 359 -12.71 -27.23 -40.16
N GLY A 360 -11.86 -28.23 -40.37
CA GLY A 360 -11.94 -29.14 -41.51
C GLY A 360 -13.27 -29.91 -41.57
N LEU A 361 -13.77 -30.39 -40.44
CA LEU A 361 -15.10 -31.04 -40.36
C LEU A 361 -16.23 -30.04 -40.58
N ALA A 362 -16.10 -28.81 -40.10
CA ALA A 362 -17.08 -27.75 -40.29
C ALA A 362 -17.21 -27.38 -41.77
N VAL A 363 -16.09 -27.23 -42.50
CA VAL A 363 -16.07 -26.92 -43.94
C VAL A 363 -16.73 -28.03 -44.77
N GLN A 364 -16.64 -29.29 -44.34
CA GLN A 364 -17.27 -30.42 -45.02
C GLN A 364 -18.78 -30.54 -44.76
N ASN A 365 -19.34 -29.73 -43.86
CA ASN A 365 -20.76 -29.77 -43.56
C ASN A 365 -21.57 -29.17 -44.73
N PRO A 366 -22.61 -29.86 -45.25
CA PRO A 366 -23.46 -29.32 -46.32
C PRO A 366 -24.17 -28.00 -45.99
N LEU A 367 -24.28 -27.66 -44.70
CA LEU A 367 -24.84 -26.40 -44.22
C LEU A 367 -23.78 -25.31 -44.02
N PHE A 368 -22.50 -25.59 -44.26
CA PHE A 368 -21.38 -24.68 -44.02
C PHE A 368 -21.55 -23.37 -44.77
N ASP A 369 -21.85 -23.41 -46.07
CA ASP A 369 -22.00 -22.20 -46.89
C ASP A 369 -23.14 -21.28 -46.39
N LYS A 370 -24.19 -21.88 -45.80
CA LYS A 370 -25.33 -21.14 -45.24
C LYS A 370 -24.94 -20.35 -43.99
N TYR A 371 -24.15 -20.95 -43.10
CA TYR A 371 -23.71 -20.31 -41.84
C TYR A 371 -22.41 -19.50 -41.98
N SER A 372 -21.55 -19.83 -42.95
CA SER A 372 -20.34 -19.06 -43.29
C SER A 372 -20.68 -17.66 -43.82
N ALA A 373 -21.72 -17.56 -44.66
CA ALA A 373 -22.24 -16.29 -45.14
C ALA A 373 -22.85 -15.41 -44.01
N GLU A 374 -23.49 -16.02 -43.01
CA GLU A 374 -24.00 -15.33 -41.82
C GLU A 374 -22.87 -14.89 -40.86
N SER A 375 -21.83 -15.72 -40.70
CA SER A 375 -20.67 -15.44 -39.84
C SER A 375 -19.75 -14.35 -40.40
N ASN A 376 -19.51 -14.33 -41.72
CA ASN A 376 -18.68 -13.30 -42.36
C ASN A 376 -19.29 -11.89 -42.25
N ASN A 377 -20.62 -11.78 -42.15
CA ASN A 377 -21.30 -10.51 -41.86
C ASN A 377 -21.09 -10.03 -40.40
N ILE A 378 -20.75 -10.93 -39.47
CA ILE A 378 -20.54 -10.61 -38.05
C ILE A 378 -19.04 -10.37 -37.73
N PHE A 379 -18.13 -11.09 -38.39
CA PHE A 379 -16.69 -11.08 -38.08
C PHE A 379 -15.82 -10.24 -39.02
N GLY A 380 -16.38 -9.66 -40.10
CA GLY A 380 -15.66 -8.82 -41.07
C GLY A 380 -14.95 -7.58 -40.50
N SER A 381 -15.10 -7.29 -39.20
CA SER A 381 -14.47 -6.14 -38.54
C SER A 381 -13.39 -6.49 -37.48
N ARG A 382 -13.02 -7.77 -37.27
CA ARG A 382 -12.09 -8.15 -36.16
C ARG A 382 -10.79 -8.86 -36.56
N SER A 383 -10.49 -9.02 -37.85
CA SER A 383 -9.33 -9.82 -38.31
C SER A 383 -7.94 -9.18 -38.11
N SER A 384 -7.79 -8.02 -37.47
CA SER A 384 -6.50 -7.31 -37.40
C SER A 384 -5.68 -7.52 -36.11
N LEU A 385 -6.09 -8.38 -35.17
CA LEU A 385 -5.47 -8.41 -33.82
C LEU A 385 -4.84 -9.74 -33.38
N MET A 386 -4.78 -10.76 -34.23
CA MET A 386 -4.04 -12.00 -33.90
C MET A 386 -2.60 -11.87 -34.41
N ALA A 387 -1.77 -11.14 -33.65
CA ALA A 387 -0.33 -11.29 -33.76
C ALA A 387 0.06 -12.63 -33.17
N SER A 388 0.60 -13.53 -34.00
CA SER A 388 1.23 -14.77 -33.55
C SER A 388 2.30 -14.45 -32.49
N PRO A 389 2.42 -15.24 -31.41
CA PRO A 389 3.54 -15.08 -30.48
C PRO A 389 4.85 -15.22 -31.29
N GLN A 390 5.69 -14.18 -31.26
CA GLN A 390 7.02 -14.28 -31.83
C GLN A 390 7.77 -15.42 -31.14
N ASP A 391 8.41 -16.27 -31.94
CA ASP A 391 9.37 -17.27 -31.47
C ASP A 391 10.46 -16.54 -30.68
N ASP A 392 10.42 -16.63 -29.35
CA ASP A 392 11.56 -16.32 -28.51
C ASP A 392 12.66 -17.33 -28.87
N SER A 393 13.57 -16.93 -29.76
CA SER A 393 14.80 -17.66 -30.02
C SER A 393 15.50 -17.90 -28.68
N ASP A 394 15.73 -19.17 -28.34
CA ASP A 394 16.44 -19.60 -27.14
C ASP A 394 17.92 -19.17 -27.18
N ASN A 395 18.19 -17.90 -26.89
CA ASN A 395 19.49 -17.51 -26.37
C ASN A 395 19.57 -18.10 -24.96
N ASP A 396 20.40 -19.13 -24.81
CA ASP A 396 20.64 -19.80 -23.54
C ASP A 396 21.26 -18.80 -22.55
N PHE A 397 20.76 -18.81 -21.32
CA PHE A 397 21.33 -18.03 -20.23
C PHE A 397 22.77 -18.50 -19.99
N ASN A 398 23.77 -17.64 -20.18
CA ASN A 398 25.17 -17.98 -19.93
C ASN A 398 25.60 -17.51 -18.52
N PRO A 399 25.88 -18.41 -17.56
CA PRO A 399 26.26 -18.06 -16.19
C PRO A 399 27.56 -17.23 -16.10
N ASP A 400 28.43 -17.31 -17.11
CA ASP A 400 29.74 -16.64 -17.10
C ASP A 400 29.66 -15.11 -17.25
N ASN A 401 28.54 -14.54 -17.73
CA ASN A 401 28.35 -13.09 -17.83
C ASN A 401 27.95 -12.41 -16.51
N ILE A 402 27.62 -13.20 -15.48
CA ILE A 402 27.10 -12.71 -14.19
C ILE A 402 28.15 -11.89 -13.40
N GLY A 403 29.45 -12.22 -13.56
CA GLY A 403 30.53 -11.61 -12.78
C GLY A 403 30.84 -10.14 -13.11
N GLY A 404 30.62 -9.72 -14.36
CA GLY A 404 30.98 -8.38 -14.83
C GLY A 404 29.96 -7.29 -14.47
N GLU A 405 28.67 -7.56 -14.71
CA GLU A 405 27.61 -6.55 -14.59
C GLU A 405 27.14 -6.34 -13.14
N ALA A 406 27.15 -7.39 -12.31
CA ALA A 406 26.77 -7.30 -10.90
C ALA A 406 27.72 -6.37 -10.10
N THR A 407 29.02 -6.39 -10.42
CA THR A 407 30.05 -5.71 -9.64
C THR A 407 30.08 -4.18 -9.86
N GLU A 408 29.63 -3.71 -11.03
CA GLU A 408 29.51 -2.27 -11.32
C GLU A 408 28.22 -1.64 -10.76
N GLN A 409 27.13 -2.40 -10.66
CA GLN A 409 25.85 -1.87 -10.18
C GLN A 409 25.75 -1.81 -8.65
N VAL A 410 26.30 -2.79 -7.92
CA VAL A 410 26.37 -2.77 -6.44
C VAL A 410 27.08 -1.51 -5.90
N LYS A 411 28.08 -0.99 -6.62
CA LYS A 411 28.77 0.27 -6.27
C LYS A 411 27.93 1.53 -6.51
N LYS A 412 26.98 1.51 -7.44
CA LYS A 412 26.07 2.64 -7.72
C LYS A 412 24.87 2.67 -6.76
N VAL A 413 24.40 1.51 -6.31
CA VAL A 413 23.24 1.36 -5.41
C VAL A 413 23.56 1.86 -3.99
N ARG A 414 24.79 1.66 -3.50
CA ARG A 414 25.22 2.14 -2.17
C ARG A 414 25.23 3.67 -1.99
N ASN A 415 25.10 4.44 -3.07
CA ASN A 415 25.26 5.90 -3.08
C ASN A 415 23.95 6.70 -3.23
N LYS A 416 22.77 6.08 -3.12
CA LYS A 416 21.48 6.81 -3.23
C LYS A 416 20.46 6.37 -2.17
N GLU A 417 20.62 6.91 -0.96
CA GLU A 417 19.48 7.13 -0.06
C GLU A 417 18.89 8.51 -0.40
N LYS A 418 17.84 8.53 -1.22
CA LYS A 418 16.99 9.73 -1.38
C LYS A 418 15.52 9.28 -1.39
N PRO A 419 14.61 10.04 -0.77
CA PRO A 419 13.19 9.76 -0.87
C PRO A 419 12.74 9.76 -2.33
N LEU A 420 11.95 8.76 -2.70
CA LEU A 420 11.46 8.52 -4.05
C LEU A 420 10.45 9.61 -4.45
N LEU A 421 10.96 10.71 -5.00
CA LEU A 421 10.13 11.72 -5.65
C LEU A 421 9.54 11.15 -6.94
N ARG A 422 8.21 11.30 -7.09
CA ARG A 422 7.40 10.96 -8.26
C ARG A 422 8.02 11.55 -9.54
N ARG A 423 8.83 10.77 -10.25
CA ARG A 423 9.38 11.16 -11.54
C ARG A 423 8.53 10.53 -12.63
N LYS A 424 7.87 11.36 -13.44
CA LYS A 424 7.14 10.89 -14.63
C LYS A 424 8.11 10.08 -15.49
N SER A 425 7.68 8.88 -15.86
CA SER A 425 8.46 7.97 -16.70
C SER A 425 8.50 8.57 -18.11
N GLU A 426 9.64 9.13 -18.50
CA GLU A 426 9.87 9.45 -19.91
C GLU A 426 10.14 8.13 -20.64
N LEU A 427 9.13 7.64 -21.37
CA LEU A 427 9.28 6.51 -22.28
C LEU A 427 10.39 6.82 -23.30
N PRO A 428 11.23 5.84 -23.67
CA PRO A 428 12.12 6.00 -24.81
C PRO A 428 11.30 6.38 -26.04
N HIS A 429 11.66 7.49 -26.67
CA HIS A 429 10.97 7.99 -27.85
C HIS A 429 11.32 7.09 -29.04
N ASP A 430 10.57 6.01 -29.21
CA ASP A 430 10.64 5.20 -30.42
C ASP A 430 10.06 6.00 -31.60
N GLN A 431 10.88 6.19 -32.63
CA GLN A 431 10.50 6.88 -33.88
C GLN A 431 9.31 6.21 -34.56
N TYR A 432 9.12 4.90 -34.39
CA TYR A 432 7.95 4.18 -34.89
C TYR A 432 6.68 4.58 -34.16
N THR A 433 6.77 4.74 -32.83
CA THR A 433 5.65 5.17 -31.98
C THR A 433 5.23 6.61 -32.28
N ILE A 434 6.18 7.52 -32.50
CA ILE A 434 5.88 8.91 -32.92
C ILE A 434 5.19 8.94 -34.28
N LYS A 435 5.65 8.11 -35.23
CA LYS A 435 5.04 8.03 -36.57
C LYS A 435 3.63 7.44 -36.53
N ALA A 436 3.40 6.41 -35.70
CA ALA A 436 2.09 5.83 -35.49
C ALA A 436 1.10 6.83 -34.83
N LEU A 437 1.59 7.65 -33.89
CA LEU A 437 0.79 8.72 -33.27
C LEU A 437 0.52 9.89 -34.22
N SER A 438 1.46 10.23 -35.12
CA SER A 438 1.26 11.27 -36.13
C SER A 438 0.32 10.84 -37.25
N ASP A 439 0.32 9.56 -37.60
CA ASP A 439 -0.51 8.98 -38.65
C ASP A 439 -1.94 8.63 -38.14
N HIS A 440 -2.16 8.67 -36.82
CA HIS A 440 -3.46 8.38 -36.21
C HIS A 440 -4.45 9.55 -36.37
N LYS A 441 -5.28 9.51 -37.42
CA LYS A 441 -6.47 10.35 -37.53
C LYS A 441 -7.58 9.81 -36.62
N ARG A 442 -8.00 10.62 -35.65
CA ARG A 442 -9.16 10.36 -34.78
C ARG A 442 -10.43 10.31 -35.62
N ALA A 443 -11.28 9.31 -35.41
CA ALA A 443 -12.60 9.20 -36.05
C ALA A 443 -13.62 10.04 -35.27
N ASP A 444 -13.47 11.36 -35.27
CA ASP A 444 -14.28 12.29 -34.46
C ASP A 444 -15.44 12.94 -35.24
N ASP A 445 -16.10 12.21 -36.15
CA ASP A 445 -17.37 12.70 -36.75
C ASP A 445 -18.61 12.38 -35.88
N TYR A 446 -18.45 11.68 -34.75
CA TYR A 446 -19.59 11.24 -33.91
C TYR A 446 -19.48 11.55 -32.40
N LEU A 447 -18.53 12.39 -31.97
CA LEU A 447 -18.44 12.83 -30.59
C LEU A 447 -18.38 14.36 -30.52
N THR A 448 -19.54 15.00 -30.57
CA THR A 448 -19.68 16.42 -30.21
C THR A 448 -19.38 16.58 -28.73
N THR A 449 -18.23 17.19 -28.41
CA THR A 449 -17.98 17.74 -27.07
C THR A 449 -18.87 18.97 -26.87
N SER A 450 -19.55 19.02 -25.72
CA SER A 450 -20.38 20.17 -25.33
C SER A 450 -19.49 21.40 -25.12
N PRO A 451 -19.90 22.63 -25.49
CA PRO A 451 -19.03 23.79 -25.43
C PRO A 451 -18.82 24.27 -23.99
N GLU A 452 -17.54 24.43 -23.61
CA GLU A 452 -17.10 25.24 -22.47
C GLU A 452 -17.60 26.69 -22.63
N LEU A 453 -18.28 27.18 -21.59
CA LEU A 453 -18.60 28.60 -21.40
C LEU A 453 -17.32 29.33 -21.00
N ALA A 454 -16.70 29.96 -22.00
CA ALA A 454 -15.75 31.02 -21.80
C ALA A 454 -16.41 32.23 -21.12
N ALA A 455 -15.73 32.76 -20.11
CA ALA A 455 -15.63 34.18 -19.76
C ALA A 455 -16.92 35.01 -19.65
N THR A 456 -17.26 35.39 -18.42
CA THR A 456 -17.77 36.74 -18.14
C THR A 456 -17.02 37.34 -16.97
N THR A 457 -15.98 38.10 -17.29
CA THR A 457 -15.59 39.30 -16.54
C THR A 457 -16.66 40.37 -16.74
N SER A 458 -17.22 40.87 -15.64
CA SER A 458 -17.76 42.23 -15.48
C SER A 458 -17.67 42.58 -14.00
#